data_AF-A0A382KEE3-F1
#
_entry.id   AF-A0A382KEE3-F1
#
_cell.length_a   1.000
_cell.length_b   1.000
_cell.length_c   1.000
_cell.angle_alpha   90.00
_cell.angle_beta   90.00
_cell.angle_gamma   90.00
#
_symmetry.space_group_name_H-M   'P 1'
#
loop_
_entity.id
_entity.type
_entity.pdbx_description
1 polymer ?
#
loop_
_entity_poly.entity_id
_entity_poly.type
_entity_poly.pdbx_seq_one_letter_code
_entity_poly.pdbx_strand_id
1 'polypeptide(L)'
;MKTLAAYLVFAVFCLGIIFAAVIPWPSTLFVVFGICESSGEYLAGECSRNTFNWKWCATDEFVRKMKRSECLASGGLIYYTEEQAQAVHQRLQTDNTSTDSA
;
A
#
# COMPACT_ATOMS: atom_id res chain seq x y z
N MET A 1 53.96 -2.79 7.37
CA MET A 1 53.05 -2.87 6.20
C MET A 1 52.12 -4.08 6.24
N LYS A 2 52.60 -5.31 6.53
CA LYS A 2 51.78 -6.52 6.57
C LYS A 2 50.63 -6.48 7.60
N THR A 3 50.87 -5.90 8.77
CA THR A 3 49.88 -5.78 9.85
C THR A 3 48.80 -4.74 9.52
N LEU A 4 49.18 -3.59 8.97
CA LEU A 4 48.25 -2.53 8.56
C LEU A 4 47.27 -3.03 7.48
N ALA A 5 47.77 -3.76 6.48
CA ALA A 5 46.93 -4.34 5.43
C ALA A 5 45.93 -5.36 6.00
N ALA A 6 46.36 -6.19 6.97
CA ALA A 6 45.48 -7.15 7.62
C ALA A 6 44.36 -6.47 8.43
N TYR A 7 44.66 -5.39 9.15
CA TYR A 7 43.65 -4.62 9.89
C TYR A 7 42.63 -3.95 8.96
N LEU A 8 43.06 -3.43 7.80
CA LEU A 8 42.15 -2.82 6.83
C LEU A 8 41.20 -3.86 6.23
N VAL A 9 41.69 -5.04 5.86
CA VAL A 9 40.85 -6.13 5.35
C VAL A 9 39.85 -6.59 6.41
N PHE A 10 40.29 -6.75 7.66
CA PHE A 10 39.42 -7.11 8.76
C PHE A 10 38.36 -6.04 9.04
N ALA A 11 38.73 -4.75 9.01
CA ALA A 11 37.81 -3.64 9.20
C ALA A 11 36.74 -3.61 8.11
N VAL A 12 37.11 -3.79 6.83
CA VAL A 12 36.15 -3.85 5.72
C VAL A 12 35.23 -5.06 5.84
N PHE A 13 35.75 -6.21 6.25
CA PHE A 13 34.95 -7.41 6.49
C PHE A 13 33.94 -7.24 7.64
N CYS A 14 34.39 -6.67 8.77
CA CYS A 14 33.51 -6.34 9.89
C CYS A 14 32.45 -5.32 9.50
N LEU A 15 32.80 -4.27 8.75
CA LEU A 15 31.84 -3.31 8.23
C LEU A 15 30.85 -4.00 7.28
N GLY A 16 31.31 -4.88 6.39
CA GLY A 16 30.43 -5.66 5.51
C GLY A 16 29.45 -6.55 6.27
N ILE A 17 29.88 -7.19 7.36
CA ILE A 17 29.00 -8.00 8.22
C ILE A 17 28.00 -7.10 8.97
N ILE A 18 28.42 -5.96 9.48
CA ILE A 18 27.52 -5.00 10.14
C ILE A 18 26.48 -4.50 9.14
N PHE A 19 26.87 -4.16 7.91
CA PHE A 19 25.92 -3.82 6.85
C PHE A 19 24.98 -5.00 6.53
N ALA A 20 25.46 -6.24 6.46
CA ALA A 20 24.62 -7.41 6.20
C ALA A 20 23.68 -7.79 7.35
N ALA A 21 24.06 -7.52 8.60
CA ALA A 21 23.31 -7.89 9.80
C ALA A 21 22.40 -6.77 10.34
N VAL A 22 22.77 -5.51 10.11
CA VAL A 22 22.01 -4.31 10.52
C VAL A 22 21.11 -3.80 9.40
N ILE A 23 21.24 -4.32 8.17
CA ILE A 23 20.21 -4.19 7.14
C ILE A 23 19.34 -5.47 7.19
N PRO A 24 18.16 -5.43 7.83
CA PRO A 24 17.07 -6.24 7.35
C PRO A 24 16.89 -5.82 5.88
N TRP A 25 17.18 -6.74 4.97
CA TRP A 25 16.58 -6.91 3.64
C TRP A 25 15.50 -5.86 3.35
N PRO A 26 15.44 -5.31 2.13
CA PRO A 26 15.21 -3.90 1.73
C PRO A 26 14.16 -3.03 2.46
N SER A 27 13.38 -3.58 3.39
CA SER A 27 12.45 -2.95 4.34
C SER A 27 12.96 -1.68 5.04
N THR A 28 14.23 -1.60 5.46
CA THR A 28 14.73 -0.41 6.19
C THR A 28 15.00 0.81 5.31
N LEU A 29 15.36 0.57 4.04
CA LEU A 29 15.40 1.64 3.03
C LEU A 29 14.00 2.23 2.79
N PHE A 30 12.94 1.42 2.91
CA PHE A 30 11.59 1.94 2.74
C PHE A 30 11.10 2.81 3.91
N VAL A 31 11.71 2.71 5.09
CA VAL A 31 11.36 3.54 6.27
C VAL A 31 12.14 4.85 6.26
N VAL A 32 13.45 4.81 6.01
CA VAL A 32 14.33 5.99 6.05
C VAL A 32 14.05 6.99 4.92
N PHE A 33 13.57 6.50 3.77
CA PHE A 33 13.12 7.36 2.67
C PHE A 33 11.68 7.89 2.82
N GLY A 34 11.04 7.71 3.99
CA GLY A 34 9.74 8.32 4.31
C GLY A 34 8.56 7.73 3.54
N ILE A 35 8.59 6.42 3.26
CA ILE A 35 7.59 5.76 2.39
C ILE A 35 6.55 4.95 3.18
N CYS A 36 6.67 4.88 4.51
CA CYS A 36 5.60 4.50 5.43
C CYS A 36 5.76 5.26 6.76
N GLU A 37 4.65 5.55 7.42
CA GLU A 37 4.58 6.40 8.63
C GLU A 37 5.04 5.65 9.91
N SER A 38 5.01 4.31 9.94
CA SER A 38 5.43 3.53 11.14
C SER A 38 5.85 2.08 10.84
N SER A 39 6.76 1.54 11.67
CA SER A 39 7.31 0.18 11.58
C SER A 39 6.30 -0.94 11.89
N GLY A 40 5.18 -0.62 12.55
CA GLY A 40 4.10 -1.58 12.82
C GLY A 40 3.34 -2.01 11.55
N GLU A 41 3.19 -1.12 10.58
CA GLU A 41 2.40 -1.35 9.36
C GLU A 41 3.11 -2.26 8.35
N TYR A 42 4.45 -2.38 8.43
CA TYR A 42 5.22 -3.35 7.64
C TYR A 42 5.00 -4.80 8.11
N LEU A 43 4.92 -5.02 9.43
CA LEU A 43 4.73 -6.36 10.00
C LEU A 43 3.31 -6.88 9.79
N ALA A 44 2.34 -5.98 9.68
CA ALA A 44 0.95 -6.30 9.31
C ALA A 44 0.75 -6.51 7.80
N GLY A 45 1.76 -6.23 6.96
CA GLY A 45 1.66 -6.33 5.50
C GLY A 45 0.82 -5.21 4.86
N GLU A 46 0.49 -4.17 5.61
CA GLU A 46 -0.41 -3.08 5.22
C GLU A 46 0.32 -1.84 4.72
N CYS A 47 1.65 -1.85 4.66
CA CYS A 47 2.43 -0.83 3.97
C CYS A 47 2.04 -0.80 2.48
N SER A 48 1.04 0.03 2.21
CA SER A 48 0.60 0.39 0.89
C SER A 48 1.75 1.20 0.28
N ARG A 49 2.70 0.51 -0.35
CA ARG A 49 3.19 1.02 -1.63
C ARG A 49 1.95 1.57 -2.33
N ASN A 50 2.02 2.78 -2.86
CA ASN A 50 1.16 3.24 -3.94
C ASN A 50 1.32 2.29 -5.14
N THR A 51 0.94 1.03 -4.94
CA THR A 51 0.61 0.07 -5.95
C THR A 51 -0.65 0.66 -6.51
N PHE A 52 -0.64 0.86 -7.81
CA PHE A 52 -1.75 1.34 -8.62
C PHE A 52 -2.90 0.32 -8.59
N ASN A 53 -3.38 -0.05 -7.39
CA ASN A 53 -4.55 -0.84 -7.08
C ASN A 53 -5.79 0.04 -7.24
N TRP A 54 -5.90 0.65 -8.42
CA TRP A 54 -7.10 1.34 -8.85
C TRP A 54 -8.16 0.25 -9.06
N LYS A 55 -9.10 0.20 -8.11
CA LYS A 55 -10.23 -0.72 -8.15
C LYS A 55 -11.47 0.06 -8.56
N TRP A 56 -12.49 -0.65 -9.01
CA TRP A 56 -13.76 -0.02 -9.37
C TRP A 56 -14.52 0.30 -8.09
N CYS A 57 -14.75 1.59 -7.86
CA CYS A 57 -15.62 2.07 -6.81
C CYS A 57 -17.03 2.24 -7.36
N ALA A 58 -18.01 1.64 -6.70
CA ALA A 58 -19.42 1.85 -6.95
C ALA A 58 -20.03 2.65 -5.79
N THR A 59 -20.64 3.77 -6.11
CA THR A 59 -21.51 4.56 -5.23
C THR A 59 -22.90 4.58 -5.84
N ASP A 60 -23.87 5.22 -5.20
CA ASP A 60 -25.17 5.50 -5.80
C ASP A 60 -25.08 6.58 -6.91
N GLU A 61 -24.10 7.48 -6.80
CA GLU A 61 -23.91 8.58 -7.76
C GLU A 61 -23.04 8.21 -8.96
N PHE A 62 -21.98 7.42 -8.76
CA PHE A 62 -21.00 7.13 -9.81
C PHE A 62 -20.35 5.74 -9.70
N VAL A 63 -19.79 5.32 -10.84
CA VAL A 63 -18.84 4.20 -10.94
C VAL A 63 -17.54 4.68 -11.58
N ARG A 64 -16.42 4.60 -10.85
CA ARG A 64 -15.12 5.01 -11.38
C ARG A 64 -13.96 4.26 -10.74
N LYS A 65 -12.83 4.16 -11.45
CA LYS A 65 -11.58 3.67 -10.89
C LYS A 65 -10.99 4.71 -9.96
N MET A 66 -10.72 4.32 -8.72
CA MET A 66 -10.04 5.17 -7.73
C MET A 66 -9.31 4.34 -6.70
N LYS A 67 -8.63 5.00 -5.76
CA LYS A 67 -8.01 4.33 -4.62
C LYS A 67 -9.07 3.80 -3.67
N ARG A 68 -8.73 2.70 -2.99
CA ARG A 68 -9.59 2.09 -1.97
C ARG A 68 -9.95 3.06 -0.85
N SER A 69 -8.98 3.82 -0.35
CA SER A 69 -9.19 4.81 0.70
C SER A 69 -10.18 5.89 0.27
N GLU A 70 -10.03 6.43 -0.95
CA GLU A 70 -10.93 7.44 -1.51
C GLU A 70 -12.36 6.89 -1.68
N CYS A 71 -12.50 5.65 -2.16
CA CYS A 71 -13.82 5.02 -2.32
C CYS A 71 -14.55 4.88 -0.99
N LEU A 72 -13.84 4.39 0.03
CA LEU A 72 -14.40 4.22 1.38
C LEU A 72 -14.74 5.57 2.03
N ALA A 73 -13.92 6.60 1.80
CA ALA A 73 -14.22 7.96 2.28
C ALA A 73 -15.48 8.56 1.63
N SER A 74 -15.79 8.17 0.39
CA SER A 74 -17.02 8.52 -0.31
C SER A 74 -18.21 7.59 0.02
N GLY A 75 -18.07 6.68 0.98
CA GLY A 75 -19.13 5.71 1.32
C GLY A 75 -19.38 4.63 0.26
N GLY A 76 -18.47 4.47 -0.70
CA GLY A 76 -18.59 3.54 -1.81
C GLY A 76 -18.11 2.13 -1.51
N LEU A 77 -18.49 1.21 -2.40
CA LEU A 77 -18.15 -0.21 -2.37
C LEU A 77 -17.11 -0.52 -3.46
N ILE A 78 -16.17 -1.41 -3.15
CA ILE A 78 -15.03 -1.70 -4.03
C ILE A 78 -15.18 -3.07 -4.70
N TYR A 79 -14.98 -3.09 -6.01
CA TYR A 79 -15.07 -4.28 -6.85
C TYR A 79 -13.85 -4.45 -7.75
N TYR A 80 -13.63 -5.69 -8.16
CA TYR A 80 -12.49 -6.06 -9.02
C TYR A 80 -12.78 -5.77 -10.49
N THR A 81 -14.01 -5.99 -10.94
CA THR A 81 -14.43 -5.76 -12.32
C THR A 81 -15.41 -4.61 -12.42
N GLU A 82 -15.44 -3.96 -13.59
CA GLU A 82 -16.35 -2.84 -13.85
C GLU A 82 -17.80 -3.31 -13.83
N GLU A 83 -18.07 -4.46 -14.43
CA GLU A 83 -19.39 -5.08 -14.50
C GLU A 83 -20.01 -5.29 -13.12
N GLN A 84 -19.21 -5.74 -12.14
CA GLN A 84 -19.67 -5.90 -10.76
C GLN A 84 -20.03 -4.55 -10.12
N ALA A 85 -19.19 -3.53 -10.34
CA ALA A 85 -19.42 -2.19 -9.81
C ALA A 85 -20.66 -1.54 -10.44
N GLN A 86 -20.85 -1.69 -11.75
CA GLN A 86 -22.03 -1.20 -12.45
C GLN A 86 -23.32 -1.88 -11.99
N ALA A 87 -23.29 -3.21 -11.82
CA ALA A 87 -24.45 -3.95 -11.32
C ALA A 87 -24.89 -3.48 -9.91
N VAL A 88 -23.94 -3.12 -9.06
CA VAL A 88 -24.22 -2.62 -7.71
C VAL A 88 -24.72 -1.18 -7.75
N HIS A 89 -24.10 -0.32 -8.56
CA HIS A 89 -24.57 1.05 -8.77
C HIS A 89 -26.03 1.10 -9.25
N GLN A 90 -26.41 0.24 -10.21
CA GLN A 90 -27.80 0.14 -10.68
C GLN A 90 -28.77 -0.27 -9.56
N ARG A 91 -28.35 -1.18 -8.67
CA ARG A 91 -29.17 -1.57 -7.50
C ARG A 91 -29.34 -0.40 -6.54
N LEU A 92 -28.26 0.30 -6.21
CA LEU A 92 -28.29 1.47 -5.32
C LEU A 92 -29.17 2.60 -5.88
N GLN A 93 -29.14 2.85 -7.19
CA GLN A 93 -30.02 3.85 -7.82
C GLN A 93 -31.50 3.48 -7.72
N THR A 94 -31.83 2.19 -7.86
CA THR A 94 -33.20 1.70 -7.76
C THR A 94 -33.72 1.84 -6.32
N ASP A 95 -32.89 1.53 -5.34
CA ASP A 95 -33.23 1.66 -3.92
C ASP A 95 -33.44 3.14 -3.54
N ASN A 96 -32.58 4.04 -4.03
CA ASN A 96 -32.73 5.49 -3.79
C ASN A 96 -34.01 6.06 -4.42
N THR A 97 -34.35 5.66 -5.65
CA THR A 97 -35.60 6.12 -6.29
C THR A 97 -36.86 5.64 -5.56
N SER A 98 -36.79 4.49 -4.88
CA SER A 98 -37.91 4.00 -4.07
C SER A 98 -38.10 4.75 -2.76
N THR A 99 -37.07 5.44 -2.27
CA THR A 99 -37.10 6.19 -1.01
C THR A 99 -37.65 7.61 -1.18
N ASP A 100 -37.54 8.19 -2.39
CA ASP A 100 -38.09 9.52 -2.71
C ASP A 100 -39.61 9.54 -2.99
N SER A 101 -40.28 8.38 -2.93
CA SER A 101 -41.73 8.24 -3.24
C SER A 101 -42.61 7.93 -2.02
N ALA A 102 -42.12 8.13 -0.79
CA ALA A 102 -42.84 7.88 0.47
C ALA A 102 -43.20 9.17 1.22
#